data_AF-A0A6N1Y9D4-F1
#
_entry.id   AF-A0A6N1Y9D4-F1
#
_cell.length_a   1.000
_cell.length_b   1.000
_cell.length_c   1.000
_cell.angle_alpha   90.00
_cell.angle_beta   90.00
_cell.angle_gamma   90.00
#
_symmetry.space_group_name_H-M   'P 1'
#
loop_
_entity.id
_entity.type
_entity.pdbx_description
1 polymer ?
#
loop_
_entity_poly.entity_id
_entity_poly.type
_entity_poly.pdbx_seq_one_letter_code
_entity_poly.pdbx_strand_id
1 'polypeptide(L)'
;MKLKLFGLLALLFVFSSSSYALSVDKWEYESVTGDLKPTAGCKDRAKAEKKASTGYRYNKYTTELCNAKGYGWGKDKVLEPGELVCEACEGEYDGMEKYRCYMKDVTVQCRMVKRGW
;
A
#
# COMPACT_ATOMS: atom_id res chain seq x y z
N MET A 1 -8.50 -53.13 -4.42
CA MET A 1 -7.60 -52.00 -4.09
C MET A 1 -7.27 -51.11 -5.30
N LYS A 2 -7.06 -51.67 -6.51
CA LYS A 2 -6.75 -50.88 -7.73
C LYS A 2 -7.82 -49.83 -8.11
N LEU A 3 -9.11 -50.14 -8.00
CA LEU A 3 -10.20 -49.18 -8.29
C LEU A 3 -10.22 -47.94 -7.38
N LYS A 4 -9.85 -48.09 -6.10
CA LYS A 4 -9.75 -46.94 -5.17
C LYS A 4 -8.58 -46.03 -5.52
N LEU A 5 -7.48 -46.60 -6.04
CA LEU A 5 -6.31 -45.85 -6.47
C LEU A 5 -6.58 -45.05 -7.75
N PHE A 6 -7.29 -45.63 -8.73
CA PHE A 6 -7.70 -44.92 -9.95
C PHE A 6 -8.69 -43.78 -9.66
N GLY A 7 -9.65 -43.99 -8.74
CA GLY A 7 -10.56 -42.93 -8.30
C GLY A 7 -9.84 -41.77 -7.61
N LEU A 8 -8.84 -42.07 -6.77
CA LEU A 8 -8.02 -41.05 -6.11
C LEU A 8 -7.17 -40.25 -7.13
N LEU A 9 -6.58 -40.94 -8.11
CA LEU A 9 -5.81 -40.29 -9.18
C LEU A 9 -6.69 -39.36 -10.03
N ALA A 10 -7.88 -39.82 -10.41
CA ALA A 10 -8.82 -39.01 -11.19
C ALA A 10 -9.24 -37.74 -10.42
N LEU A 11 -9.46 -37.83 -9.11
CA LEU A 11 -9.77 -36.67 -8.29
C LEU A 11 -8.62 -35.64 -8.29
N LEU A 12 -7.38 -36.10 -8.15
CA LEU A 12 -6.20 -35.22 -8.15
C LEU A 12 -5.99 -34.48 -9.48
N PHE A 13 -6.35 -35.09 -10.61
CA PHE A 13 -6.27 -34.45 -11.92
C PHE A 13 -7.34 -33.38 -12.16
N VAL A 14 -8.51 -33.48 -11.51
CA VAL A 14 -9.57 -32.45 -11.64
C VAL A 14 -9.24 -31.18 -10.87
N PHE A 15 -8.50 -31.27 -9.76
CA PHE A 15 -8.12 -30.10 -8.95
C PHE A 15 -6.82 -29.41 -9.41
N SER A 16 -5.97 -30.08 -10.20
CA SER A 16 -4.67 -29.53 -10.63
C SER A 16 -4.75 -28.50 -11.75
N SER A 17 -5.89 -28.38 -12.44
CA SER A 17 -6.10 -27.46 -13.58
C SER A 17 -6.38 -26.01 -13.17
N SER A 18 -6.62 -25.72 -11.88
CA SER A 18 -6.94 -24.37 -11.40
C SER A 18 -5.71 -23.46 -11.20
N SER A 19 -4.50 -23.99 -11.42
CA SER A 19 -3.24 -23.30 -11.05
C SER A 19 -2.61 -22.49 -12.18
N TYR A 20 -3.26 -22.37 -13.35
CA TYR A 20 -2.74 -21.58 -14.46
C TYR A 20 -3.03 -20.09 -14.24
N ALA A 21 -2.04 -19.35 -13.75
CA ALA A 21 -2.06 -17.88 -13.76
C ALA A 21 -1.94 -17.39 -15.23
N LEU A 22 -3.08 -17.26 -15.93
CA LEU A 22 -3.15 -16.92 -17.37
C LEU A 22 -2.67 -15.51 -17.75
N SER A 23 -2.20 -14.71 -16.80
CA SER A 23 -2.12 -13.26 -16.94
C SER A 23 -0.89 -12.63 -16.29
N VAL A 24 0.22 -13.37 -16.21
CA VAL A 24 1.49 -12.90 -15.62
C VAL A 24 2.01 -11.60 -16.25
N ASP A 25 1.68 -11.34 -17.51
CA ASP A 25 2.13 -10.14 -18.25
C ASP A 25 1.07 -9.04 -18.39
N LYS A 26 -0.13 -9.23 -17.83
CA LYS A 26 -1.23 -8.26 -17.92
C LYS A 26 -1.41 -7.58 -16.57
N TRP A 27 -1.37 -6.25 -16.57
CA TRP A 27 -1.51 -5.43 -15.37
C TRP A 27 -2.80 -4.62 -15.42
N GLU A 28 -3.45 -4.50 -14.28
CA GLU A 28 -4.55 -3.57 -14.05
C GLU A 28 -4.01 -2.41 -13.20
N TYR A 29 -4.29 -1.19 -13.62
CA TYR A 29 -3.81 0.03 -12.98
C TYR A 29 -4.98 0.85 -12.45
N GLU A 30 -4.80 1.44 -11.28
CA GLU A 30 -5.79 2.35 -10.70
C GLU A 30 -5.09 3.44 -9.90
N SER A 31 -5.60 4.66 -9.95
CA SER A 31 -5.14 5.76 -9.12
C SER A 31 -5.91 5.81 -7.81
N VAL A 32 -5.20 5.99 -6.70
CA VAL A 32 -5.80 6.24 -5.38
C VAL A 32 -5.21 7.51 -4.80
N THR A 33 -6.09 8.39 -4.32
CA THR A 33 -5.73 9.60 -3.59
C THR A 33 -6.07 9.42 -2.12
N GLY A 34 -5.16 9.82 -1.24
CA GLY A 34 -5.43 9.82 0.19
C GLY A 34 -4.31 10.41 1.03
N ASP A 35 -4.62 10.62 2.31
CA ASP A 35 -3.71 11.21 3.27
C ASP A 35 -2.75 10.17 3.85
N LEU A 36 -1.47 10.54 3.97
CA LEU A 36 -0.47 9.70 4.64
C LEU A 36 -0.55 9.86 6.15
N LYS A 37 -0.10 8.84 6.89
CA LYS A 37 -0.12 8.92 8.36
C LYS A 37 0.80 10.04 8.88
N PRO A 38 0.36 10.81 9.90
CA PRO A 38 1.20 11.82 10.56
C PRO A 38 2.45 11.26 11.22
N THR A 39 3.53 12.05 11.19
CA THR A 39 4.81 11.68 11.79
C THR A 39 4.65 11.20 13.22
N ALA A 40 5.36 10.12 13.57
CA ALA A 40 5.31 9.60 14.93
C ALA A 40 5.88 10.60 15.94
N GLY A 41 5.08 10.94 16.96
CA GLY A 41 5.43 11.89 18.01
C GLY A 41 5.54 13.33 17.53
N CYS A 42 5.69 14.24 18.48
CA CYS A 42 5.87 15.68 18.24
C CYS A 42 7.35 16.00 18.07
N LYS A 43 7.72 16.70 16.99
CA LYS A 43 9.11 17.01 16.63
C LYS A 43 9.26 18.45 16.21
N ASP A 44 10.49 18.93 16.13
CA ASP A 44 10.77 20.22 15.51
C ASP A 44 10.24 20.24 14.08
N ARG A 45 9.68 21.38 13.66
CA ARG A 45 8.99 21.55 12.37
C ARG A 45 9.79 20.99 11.20
N ALA A 46 11.04 21.43 11.02
CA ALA A 46 11.91 20.97 9.94
C ALA A 46 12.14 19.44 9.95
N LYS A 47 12.19 18.82 11.13
CA LYS A 47 12.38 17.37 11.29
C LYS A 47 11.09 16.61 11.01
N ALA A 48 9.94 17.18 11.36
CA ALA A 48 8.62 16.62 11.06
C ALA A 48 8.33 16.69 9.56
N GLU A 49 8.56 17.85 8.94
CA GLU A 49 8.42 18.09 7.49
C GLU A 49 9.24 17.09 6.68
N LYS A 50 10.55 17.01 6.95
CA LYS A 50 11.45 16.07 6.25
C LYS A 50 11.01 14.62 6.37
N LYS A 51 10.49 14.22 7.54
CA LYS A 51 10.02 12.84 7.78
C LYS A 51 8.68 12.53 7.12
N ALA A 52 7.83 13.54 6.93
CA ALA A 52 6.53 13.36 6.30
C ALA A 52 6.65 13.27 4.78
N SER A 53 7.46 14.15 4.17
CA SER A 53 7.49 14.34 2.71
C SER A 53 8.47 13.44 1.96
N THR A 54 9.46 12.85 2.64
CA THR A 54 10.55 12.12 1.94
C THR A 54 10.99 10.84 2.64
N GLY A 55 11.74 10.02 1.89
CA GLY A 55 12.44 8.84 2.41
C GLY A 55 11.54 7.63 2.67
N TYR A 56 12.01 6.75 3.56
CA TYR A 56 11.38 5.46 3.83
C TYR A 56 9.93 5.59 4.29
N ARG A 57 9.62 6.56 5.16
CA ARG A 57 8.28 6.74 5.72
C ARG A 57 7.27 7.10 4.64
N TYR A 58 7.60 8.09 3.82
CA TYR A 58 6.78 8.52 2.69
C TYR A 58 6.52 7.34 1.73
N ASN A 59 7.58 6.61 1.38
CA ASN A 59 7.48 5.44 0.50
C ASN A 59 6.64 4.31 1.10
N LYS A 60 6.73 4.09 2.41
CA LYS A 60 5.91 3.09 3.11
C LYS A 60 4.44 3.45 3.02
N TYR A 61 4.05 4.66 3.43
CA TYR A 61 2.63 5.02 3.47
C TYR A 61 2.00 5.20 2.10
N THR A 62 2.76 5.65 1.09
CA THR A 62 2.28 5.62 -0.30
C THR A 62 2.04 4.20 -0.81
N THR A 63 2.81 3.21 -0.35
CA THR A 63 2.54 1.80 -0.66
C THR A 63 1.32 1.27 0.11
N GLU A 64 1.15 1.68 1.37
CA GLU A 64 -0.03 1.28 2.15
C GLU A 64 -1.34 1.80 1.57
N LEU A 65 -1.35 2.95 0.88
CA LEU A 65 -2.53 3.42 0.13
C LEU A 65 -3.00 2.39 -0.91
N CYS A 66 -2.07 1.76 -1.64
CA CYS A 66 -2.41 0.69 -2.57
C CYS A 66 -2.78 -0.61 -1.86
N ASN A 67 -2.09 -0.96 -0.78
CA ASN A 67 -2.40 -2.17 0.00
C ASN A 67 -3.82 -2.11 0.59
N ALA A 68 -4.31 -0.91 0.93
CA ALA A 68 -5.67 -0.71 1.46
C ALA A 68 -6.77 -1.11 0.45
N LYS A 69 -6.47 -1.17 -0.86
CA LYS A 69 -7.40 -1.69 -1.87
C LYS A 69 -7.62 -3.21 -1.76
N GLY A 70 -6.73 -3.91 -1.07
CA GLY A 70 -6.82 -5.35 -0.85
C GLY A 70 -5.68 -6.14 -1.51
N TYR A 71 -5.77 -7.47 -1.37
CA TYR A 71 -4.69 -8.38 -1.73
C TYR A 71 -4.29 -8.29 -3.21
N GLY A 72 -2.98 -8.16 -3.45
CA GLY A 72 -2.39 -8.15 -4.79
C GLY A 72 -2.21 -6.76 -5.41
N TRP A 73 -2.77 -5.72 -4.80
CA TRP A 73 -2.49 -4.33 -5.19
C TRP A 73 -1.17 -3.87 -4.59
N GLY A 74 -0.26 -3.40 -5.45
CA GLY A 74 1.01 -2.80 -5.07
C GLY A 74 1.17 -1.42 -5.67
N LYS A 75 2.07 -0.61 -5.11
CA LYS A 75 2.43 0.69 -5.69
C LYS A 75 3.26 0.50 -6.95
N ASP A 76 2.85 1.15 -8.03
CA ASP A 76 3.67 1.31 -9.24
C ASP A 76 4.52 2.58 -9.12
N LYS A 77 3.85 3.74 -9.00
CA LYS A 77 4.49 5.05 -8.86
C LYS A 77 3.61 6.05 -8.12
N VAL A 78 4.23 7.12 -7.66
CA VAL A 78 3.52 8.30 -7.16
C VAL A 78 3.24 9.21 -8.36
N LEU A 79 1.99 9.63 -8.53
CA LEU A 79 1.60 10.58 -9.57
C LEU A 79 1.71 12.01 -9.04
N GLU A 80 1.18 12.25 -7.84
CA GLU A 80 1.20 13.56 -7.19
C GLU A 80 1.67 13.39 -5.74
N PRO A 81 2.66 14.17 -5.29
CA PRO A 81 3.22 14.00 -3.96
C PRO A 81 2.33 14.51 -2.83
N GLY A 82 1.26 15.24 -3.15
CA GLY A 82 0.35 15.86 -2.19
C GLY A 82 0.92 17.13 -1.54
N GLU A 83 0.17 17.65 -0.57
CA GLU A 83 0.49 18.85 0.18
C GLU A 83 1.04 18.50 1.57
N LEU A 84 2.10 19.17 2.01
CA LEU A 84 2.65 19.00 3.34
C LEU A 84 1.86 19.83 4.35
N VAL A 85 1.14 19.16 5.25
CA VAL A 85 0.37 19.79 6.33
C VAL A 85 1.04 19.49 7.66
N CYS A 86 1.23 20.52 8.49
CA CYS A 86 1.84 20.41 9.81
C CYS A 86 0.92 21.00 10.87
N GLU A 87 0.57 20.19 11.85
CA GLU A 87 -0.27 20.57 12.98
C GLU A 87 0.60 20.74 14.23
N ALA A 88 0.33 21.79 15.01
CA ALA A 88 0.97 21.97 16.30
C ALA A 88 0.48 20.90 17.28
N CYS A 89 1.38 20.39 18.11
CA CYS A 89 0.99 19.46 19.15
C CYS A 89 0.48 20.19 20.40
N GLU A 90 -0.71 19.82 20.87
CA GLU A 90 -1.27 20.27 22.15
C GLU A 90 -0.76 19.40 23.32
N GLY A 91 -0.69 19.94 24.55
CA GLY A 91 -0.35 19.21 25.79
C GLY A 91 0.90 19.73 26.52
N GLU A 92 1.71 18.83 27.15
CA GLU A 92 2.97 19.14 27.87
C GLU A 92 4.04 19.90 27.02
N TYR A 93 3.73 20.18 25.75
CA TYR A 93 4.53 20.95 24.83
C TYR A 93 4.03 22.40 24.66
N ASP A 94 3.08 22.86 25.48
CA ASP A 94 2.61 24.25 25.47
C ASP A 94 3.80 25.22 25.62
N GLY A 95 4.06 26.00 24.57
CA GLY A 95 5.21 26.91 24.47
C GLY A 95 6.48 26.33 23.82
N MET A 96 6.53 25.04 23.50
CA MET A 96 7.56 24.44 22.65
C MET A 96 6.98 24.18 21.25
N GLU A 97 7.52 24.84 20.22
CA GLU A 97 7.09 24.70 18.81
C GLU A 97 7.33 23.30 18.23
N LYS A 98 6.55 22.31 18.67
CA LYS A 98 6.59 20.92 18.20
C LYS A 98 5.39 20.65 17.31
N TYR A 99 5.66 19.99 16.19
CA TYR A 99 4.69 19.73 15.14
C TYR A 99 4.61 18.23 14.81
N ARG A 100 3.45 17.83 14.29
CA ARG A 100 3.25 16.59 13.55
C ARG A 100 2.89 16.96 12.13
N CYS A 101 3.64 16.42 11.17
CA CYS A 101 3.38 16.67 9.77
C CYS A 101 2.91 15.41 9.06
N TYR A 102 2.10 15.59 8.03
CA TYR A 102 1.64 14.54 7.13
C TYR A 102 1.55 15.08 5.71
N MET A 103 1.44 14.18 4.74
CA MET A 103 1.18 14.55 3.35
C MET A 103 -0.30 14.30 3.08
N LYS A 104 -0.99 15.36 2.68
CA LYS A 104 -2.41 15.36 2.35
C LYS A 104 -2.61 15.16 0.85
N ASP A 105 -3.67 14.48 0.46
CA ASP A 105 -4.09 14.33 -0.94
C ASP A 105 -2.98 13.76 -1.85
N VAL A 106 -2.28 12.71 -1.39
CA VAL A 106 -1.24 12.05 -2.19
C VAL A 106 -1.87 11.11 -3.20
N THR A 107 -1.63 11.33 -4.49
CA THR A 107 -2.15 10.47 -5.57
C THR A 107 -1.09 9.45 -5.99
N VAL A 108 -1.39 8.17 -5.82
CA VAL A 108 -0.54 7.05 -6.21
C VAL A 108 -1.19 6.21 -7.30
N GLN A 109 -0.38 5.74 -8.24
CA GLN A 109 -0.80 4.69 -9.17
C GLN A 109 -0.50 3.33 -8.55
N CYS A 110 -1.56 2.56 -8.35
CA CYS A 110 -1.51 1.18 -7.92
C CYS A 110 -1.59 0.27 -9.13
N ARG A 111 -0.93 -0.88 -9.05
CA ARG A 111 -1.01 -1.94 -10.03
C ARG A 111 -1.30 -3.28 -9.37
N MET A 112 -2.02 -4.14 -10.07
CA MET A 112 -2.16 -5.54 -9.72
C MET A 112 -2.00 -6.39 -10.98
N VAL A 113 -1.52 -7.62 -10.82
CA VAL A 113 -1.56 -8.59 -11.91
C VAL A 113 -3.03 -8.86 -12.20
N LYS A 114 -3.43 -8.71 -13.46
CA LYS A 114 -4.79 -8.98 -13.93
C LYS A 114 -5.16 -10.39 -13.49
N ARG A 115 -6.31 -10.57 -12.85
CA ARG A 115 -6.76 -11.91 -12.46
C ARG A 115 -7.38 -12.59 -13.67
N GLY A 116 -6.85 -13.75 -14.03
CA GLY A 116 -7.45 -14.62 -15.04
C GLY A 116 -8.52 -15.49 -14.37
N TRP A 117 -9.75 -15.39 -14.85
CA TRP A 117 -10.73 -16.46 -14.79
C TRP A 117 -10.96 -16.94 -16.22
#